data_AF-A0A059JIJ6-F1
#
_entry.id   AF-A0A059JIJ6-F1
#
_cell.length_a   1.000
_cell.length_b   1.000
_cell.length_c   1.000
_cell.angle_alpha   90.00
_cell.angle_beta   90.00
_cell.angle_gamma   90.00
#
_symmetry.space_group_name_H-M   'P 1'
#
loop_
_entity.id
_entity.type
_entity.pdbx_description
1 polymer ?
#
loop_
_entity_poly.entity_id
_entity_poly.type
_entity_poly.pdbx_seq_one_letter_code
_entity_poly.pdbx_strand_id
1 'polypeptide(L)'
;MHHWSRFPAWRPLSRLAKQPDFTFKDYAQRENIFMRWKEAFLVPDHRVKTISGASFEGFYYICFNQVQGTISGIYFHAKSEKHQQLELKPVENYGCCAAIEFR
;
A
#
# COMPACT_ATOMS: atom_id res chain seq x y z
N MET A 1 -9.76 -10.98 -0.98
CA MET A 1 -8.52 -11.74 -1.23
C MET A 1 -7.95 -11.59 -2.65
N HIS A 2 -8.76 -11.28 -3.66
CA HIS A 2 -8.32 -11.17 -5.07
C HIS A 2 -7.20 -10.14 -5.33
N HIS A 3 -7.16 -9.01 -4.59
CA HIS A 3 -6.11 -8.02 -4.74
C HIS A 3 -4.77 -8.52 -4.20
N TRP A 4 -4.75 -9.09 -2.99
CA TRP A 4 -3.52 -9.65 -2.42
C TRP A 4 -2.88 -10.73 -3.29
N SER A 5 -3.67 -11.59 -3.93
CA SER A 5 -3.14 -12.64 -4.82
C SER A 5 -2.43 -12.12 -6.07
N ARG A 6 -2.53 -10.82 -6.38
CA ARG A 6 -1.80 -10.20 -7.49
C ARG A 6 -0.32 -9.99 -7.15
N PHE A 7 0.04 -9.89 -5.88
CA PHE A 7 1.44 -9.81 -5.48
C PHE A 7 2.05 -11.22 -5.46
N PRO A 8 3.11 -11.50 -6.24
CA PRO A 8 3.77 -12.80 -6.21
C PRO A 8 4.21 -13.22 -4.81
N ALA A 9 4.74 -12.27 -4.03
CA ALA A 9 5.17 -12.47 -2.65
C ALA A 9 4.04 -12.90 -1.69
N TRP A 10 2.77 -12.63 -2.02
CA TRP A 10 1.63 -13.03 -1.20
C TRP A 10 1.18 -14.48 -1.47
N ARG A 11 1.52 -15.06 -2.62
CA ARG A 11 1.03 -16.39 -3.01
C ARG A 11 1.29 -17.47 -1.95
N PRO A 12 2.49 -17.57 -1.34
CA PRO A 12 2.77 -18.56 -0.29
C PRO A 12 1.91 -18.34 0.97
N LEU A 13 1.55 -17.09 1.26
CA LEU A 13 0.76 -16.70 2.43
C LEU A 13 -0.75 -16.84 2.21
N SER A 14 -1.20 -16.93 0.96
CA SER A 14 -2.62 -16.82 0.61
C SER A 14 -3.55 -17.83 1.30
N ARG A 15 -3.06 -19.04 1.57
CA ARG A 15 -3.80 -20.08 2.28
C ARG A 15 -3.83 -19.81 3.78
N LEU A 16 -2.69 -19.44 4.36
CA LEU A 16 -2.57 -19.14 5.79
C LEU A 16 -3.39 -17.89 6.14
N ALA A 17 -3.35 -16.86 5.31
CA ALA A 17 -4.09 -15.61 5.50
C ALA A 17 -5.62 -15.73 5.43
N LYS A 18 -6.15 -16.92 5.14
CA LYS A 18 -7.59 -17.24 5.27
C LYS A 18 -7.97 -17.66 6.68
N GLN A 19 -7.00 -18.07 7.50
CA GLN A 19 -7.26 -18.50 8.85
C GLN A 19 -7.55 -17.29 9.74
N PRO A 20 -8.55 -17.37 10.64
CA PRO A 20 -8.98 -16.24 11.46
C PRO A 20 -7.91 -15.79 12.47
N ASP A 21 -7.00 -16.68 12.84
CA ASP A 21 -5.88 -16.44 13.76
C ASP A 21 -4.58 -16.06 13.04
N PHE A 22 -4.62 -15.90 11.71
CA PHE A 22 -3.45 -15.52 10.95
C PHE A 22 -2.93 -14.15 11.37
N THR A 23 -1.68 -14.15 11.83
CA THR A 23 -0.91 -12.94 12.06
C THR A 23 0.37 -13.06 11.25
N PHE A 24 0.68 -12.05 10.45
CA PHE A 24 1.95 -11.98 9.75
C PHE A 24 3.07 -11.56 10.72
N LYS A 25 3.54 -12.53 11.50
CA LYS A 25 4.58 -12.34 12.52
C LYS A 25 5.91 -11.98 11.88
N ASP A 26 6.72 -11.25 12.63
CA ASP A 26 8.10 -10.91 12.27
C ASP A 26 8.22 -10.19 10.92
N TYR A 27 7.19 -9.42 10.54
CA TYR A 27 7.11 -8.76 9.24
C TYR A 27 8.33 -7.87 8.95
N ALA A 28 8.93 -7.26 9.97
CA ALA A 28 10.13 -6.44 9.87
C ALA A 28 11.37 -7.23 9.40
N GLN A 29 11.40 -8.55 9.64
CA GLN A 29 12.49 -9.45 9.25
C GLN A 29 12.22 -10.18 7.93
N ARG A 30 11.13 -9.84 7.23
CA ARG A 30 10.75 -10.43 5.94
C ARG A 30 11.17 -9.52 4.80
N GLU A 31 11.40 -10.08 3.62
CA GLU A 31 11.69 -9.26 2.44
C GLU A 31 10.53 -8.34 2.06
N ASN A 32 9.28 -8.77 2.27
CA ASN A 32 8.10 -8.04 1.83
C ASN A 32 7.20 -7.66 3.01
N ILE A 33 6.78 -6.39 3.05
CA ILE A 33 5.80 -5.84 4.00
C ILE A 33 4.51 -5.53 3.23
N PHE A 34 3.39 -5.99 3.77
CA PHE A 34 2.07 -5.77 3.18
C PHE A 34 1.30 -4.70 3.95
N MET A 35 0.74 -3.73 3.25
CA MET A 35 0.06 -2.57 3.85
C MET A 35 -1.23 -2.22 3.13
N ARG A 36 -2.08 -1.43 3.78
CA ARG A 36 -3.19 -0.73 3.13
C ARG A 36 -3.00 0.76 3.31
N TRP A 37 -2.95 1.51 2.22
CA TRP A 37 -2.84 2.96 2.27
C TRP A 37 -4.20 3.58 1.95
N LYS A 38 -4.69 4.41 2.86
CA LYS A 38 -5.94 5.14 2.70
C LYS A 38 -5.62 6.62 2.63
N GLU A 39 -5.90 7.24 1.50
CA GLU A 39 -5.86 8.70 1.37
C GLU A 39 -6.98 9.30 2.23
N ALA A 40 -6.65 10.34 3.01
CA ALA A 40 -7.60 10.97 3.92
C ALA A 40 -8.27 12.19 3.30
N PHE A 41 -7.48 13.09 2.72
CA PHE A 41 -7.92 14.37 2.17
C PHE A 41 -6.86 14.92 1.21
N LEU A 42 -7.24 15.96 0.47
CA LEU A 42 -6.35 16.65 -0.45
C LEU A 42 -5.55 17.73 0.26
N VAL A 43 -4.32 17.92 -0.21
CA VAL A 43 -3.49 19.04 0.16
C VAL A 43 -3.29 19.95 -1.06
N PRO A 44 -3.27 21.28 -0.88
CA PRO A 44 -3.29 21.99 0.40
C PRO A 44 -4.68 22.17 1.04
N ASP A 45 -5.78 22.06 0.28
CA ASP A 45 -7.13 22.30 0.81
C ASP A 45 -7.88 20.99 1.15
N HIS A 46 -7.88 20.63 2.43
CA HIS A 46 -8.53 19.42 2.95
C HIS A 46 -10.07 19.46 2.88
N ARG A 47 -10.67 20.62 2.56
CA ARG A 47 -12.12 20.77 2.46
C ARG A 47 -12.65 20.31 1.11
N VAL A 48 -11.77 20.19 0.10
CA VAL A 48 -12.13 19.63 -1.21
C VAL A 48 -12.40 18.14 -1.04
N LYS A 49 -13.65 17.73 -1.23
CA LYS A 49 -14.09 16.33 -1.06
C LYS A 49 -14.16 15.54 -2.35
N THR A 50 -14.17 16.22 -3.50
CA THR A 50 -14.34 15.60 -4.81
C THR A 50 -13.37 16.21 -5.81
N ILE A 51 -12.90 15.38 -6.73
CA ILE A 51 -12.09 15.79 -7.88
C ILE A 51 -12.80 15.31 -9.14
N SER A 52 -12.82 16.14 -10.17
CA SER A 52 -13.37 15.72 -11.46
C SER A 52 -12.49 14.63 -12.06
N GLY A 53 -13.08 13.49 -12.41
CA GLY A 53 -12.37 12.39 -13.07
C GLY A 53 -11.50 11.51 -12.15
N ALA A 54 -11.48 11.76 -10.83
CA ALA A 54 -10.72 10.97 -9.88
C ALA A 54 -11.48 10.82 -8.54
N SER A 55 -11.16 9.77 -7.79
CA SER A 55 -11.67 9.56 -6.44
C SER A 55 -10.60 8.96 -5.56
N PHE A 56 -10.48 9.47 -4.34
CA PHE A 56 -9.62 8.96 -3.26
C PHE A 56 -10.44 8.25 -2.17
N GLU A 57 -11.71 7.94 -2.45
CA GLU A 57 -12.58 7.21 -1.51
C GLU A 57 -12.12 5.77 -1.27
N GLY A 58 -11.38 5.19 -2.22
CA GLY A 58 -10.82 3.85 -2.13
C GLY A 58 -9.57 3.79 -1.28
N PHE A 59 -8.83 2.69 -1.39
CA PHE A 59 -7.54 2.49 -0.75
C PHE A 59 -6.64 1.63 -1.63
N TYR A 60 -5.34 1.64 -1.35
CA TYR A 60 -4.36 0.82 -2.03
C TYR A 60 -4.03 -0.42 -1.20
N TYR A 61 -4.00 -1.58 -1.86
CA TYR A 61 -3.23 -2.71 -1.39
C TYR A 61 -1.77 -2.48 -1.76
N ILE A 62 -0.84 -2.69 -0.83
CA ILE A 62 0.57 -2.36 -1.03
C ILE A 62 1.46 -3.55 -0.65
N CYS A 63 2.48 -3.80 -1.47
CA CYS A 63 3.59 -4.70 -1.21
C CYS A 63 4.90 -3.90 -1.31
N PHE A 64 5.58 -3.70 -0.19
CA PHE A 64 6.88 -3.05 -0.11
C PHE A 64 7.98 -4.09 -0.02
N ASN A 65 8.95 -4.06 -0.92
CA ASN A 65 10.15 -4.89 -0.87
C ASN A 65 11.26 -4.14 -0.13
N GLN A 66 11.63 -4.62 1.06
CA GLN A 66 12.63 -3.97 1.92
C GLN A 66 14.04 -4.02 1.35
N VAL A 67 14.38 -5.05 0.57
CA VAL A 67 15.72 -5.25 0.01
C VAL A 67 15.97 -4.31 -1.16
N GLN A 68 14.97 -4.14 -2.04
CA GLN A 68 15.06 -3.29 -3.23
C GLN A 68 14.53 -1.87 -3.00
N GLY A 69 13.81 -1.63 -1.90
CA GLY A 69 13.14 -0.36 -1.62
C GLY A 69 11.93 -0.07 -2.53
N THR A 70 11.46 -1.05 -3.31
CA THR A 70 10.39 -0.87 -4.30
C THR A 70 9.01 -1.08 -3.69
N ILE A 71 8.01 -0.39 -4.24
CA ILE A 71 6.61 -0.52 -3.80
C ILE A 71 5.75 -0.86 -5.00
N SER A 72 5.01 -1.96 -4.90
CA SER A 72 3.94 -2.32 -5.83
C SER A 72 2.60 -2.15 -5.14
N GLY A 73 1.63 -1.56 -5.83
CA GLY A 73 0.34 -1.18 -5.28
C GLY A 73 -0.80 -1.40 -6.25
N ILE A 74 -1.98 -1.66 -5.70
CA ILE A 74 -3.22 -1.86 -6.49
C ILE A 74 -4.33 -1.08 -5.81
N TYR A 75 -4.91 -0.13 -6.53
CA TYR A 75 -6.04 0.64 -6.04
C TYR A 75 -7.33 -0.20 -6.03
N PHE A 76 -8.13 -0.02 -4.99
CA PHE A 76 -9.45 -0.60 -4.87
C PHE A 76 -10.48 0.45 -4.43
N HIS A 77 -11.53 0.56 -5.22
CA HIS A 77 -12.78 1.20 -4.87
C HIS A 77 -13.91 0.43 -5.56
N ALA A 78 -15.07 0.31 -4.92
CA ALA A 78 -16.15 -0.56 -5.40
C ALA A 78 -16.71 -0.16 -6.78
N LYS A 79 -16.58 1.12 -7.16
CA LYS A 79 -17.11 1.68 -8.41
C LYS A 79 -16.01 2.07 -9.41
N SER A 80 -14.74 1.93 -9.04
CA SER A 80 -13.62 2.28 -9.92
C SER A 80 -13.30 1.18 -10.91
N GLU A 81 -12.62 1.57 -11.99
CA GLU A 81 -12.01 0.64 -12.92
C GLU A 81 -11.08 -0.32 -12.18
N LYS A 82 -11.14 -1.61 -12.55
CA LYS A 82 -10.32 -2.63 -11.91
C LYS A 82 -8.87 -2.48 -12.36
N HIS A 83 -7.95 -2.78 -11.43
CA HIS A 83 -6.52 -2.98 -11.70
C HIS A 83 -5.69 -1.73 -12.02
N GLN A 84 -6.05 -0.56 -11.48
CA GLN A 84 -5.10 0.56 -11.44
C GLN A 84 -3.89 0.17 -10.58
N GLN A 85 -2.70 0.19 -11.18
CA GLN A 85 -1.45 -0.22 -10.55
C GLN A 85 -0.61 1.00 -10.17
N LEU A 86 0.12 0.87 -9.06
CA LEU A 86 1.07 1.83 -8.54
C LEU A 86 2.43 1.14 -8.44
N GLU A 87 3.46 1.64 -9.11
CA GLU A 87 4.81 1.10 -9.00
C GLU A 87 5.77 2.25 -8.67
N LEU A 88 6.45 2.14 -7.54
CA LEU A 88 7.40 3.14 -7.07
C LEU A 88 8.77 2.50 -6.89
N LYS A 89 9.81 3.26 -7.27
CA LYS A 89 11.20 2.91 -7.03
C LYS A 89 11.79 3.92 -6.04
N PRO A 90 12.74 3.50 -5.20
CA PRO A 90 13.44 4.45 -4.36
C PRO A 90 14.23 5.41 -5.26
N VAL A 91 14.22 6.69 -4.90
CA VAL A 91 15.05 7.71 -5.54
C VAL A 91 16.23 7.98 -4.64
N GLU A 92 17.44 7.93 -5.21
CA GLU A 92 18.65 8.25 -4.47
C GLU A 92 18.63 9.74 -4.08
N ASN A 93 18.68 10.00 -2.78
CA ASN A 93 19.01 11.28 -2.14
C ASN A 93 17.95 12.39 -1.97
N TYR A 94 16.68 12.08 -1.62
CA TYR A 94 15.78 13.04 -0.93
C TYR A 94 14.86 12.40 0.14
N GLY A 95 15.29 11.30 0.77
CA GLY A 95 14.62 10.65 1.91
C GLY A 95 15.35 10.77 3.25
N CYS A 96 16.57 11.34 3.27
CA CYS A 96 17.28 11.68 4.50
C CYS A 96 16.76 13.01 5.05
N CYS A 97 15.52 13.02 5.53
CA CYS A 97 15.08 14.04 6.46
C CYS A 97 15.62 13.70 7.86
N ALA A 98 15.93 14.71 8.66
CA ALA A 98 16.22 14.49 10.07
C ALA A 98 15.06 13.69 10.69
N ALA A 99 15.37 12.71 11.54
CA ALA A 99 14.34 11.99 12.27
C ALA A 99 13.57 12.99 13.13
N ILE A 100 12.25 13.04 12.96
CA ILE A 100 11.35 13.85 13.78
C ILE A 100 10.49 12.88 14.59
N GLU A 101 10.61 12.96 15.91
CA GLU A 101 9.73 12.26 16.84
C GLU A 101 8.76 13.28 17.42
N PHE A 102 7.46 13.01 17.27
CA PHE A 102 6.42 13.78 17.93
C PHE A 102 6.10 13.11 19.27
N ARG A 103 6.05 13.89 20.35
CA ARG A 103 5.64 13.43 21.69
C ARG A 103 4.14 13.61 21.90
#